data_AF-F9UER1-F1
#
_entry.id   AF-F9UER1-F1
#
_cell.length_a   1.000
_cell.length_b   1.000
_cell.length_c   1.000
_cell.angle_alpha   90.00
_cell.angle_beta   90.00
_cell.angle_gamma   90.00
#
_symmetry.space_group_name_H-M   'P 1'
#
loop_
_entity.id
_entity.type
_entity.pdbx_description
1 polymer ?
#
loop_
_entity_poly.entity_id
_entity_poly.type
_entity_poly.pdbx_seq_one_letter_code
_entity_poly.pdbx_strand_id
1 'polypeptide(L)'
;MTPRDKVEGERTIPSTPYVASLLGALPRRNAWVFSSPTSESGHITEPRILHNRALTAAGLPPLSLHGIRRSFGTLSEWIEMPVGIVTQIQGHKPSATAEKHYRRRPLDLLRKWHTGLEGWILDQAGLVQPAASRRSRNAMNARTDYQTIVRNGEPAFVLVPVADWERVRPLLEQVAAGDGIPQAVVEAHVLHDVPLVRAWREHLGLTQDAVAERAGMQQSTLARLERGEIKPRTATLARLAAAMGIGLEQLRA
;
A
#
# COMPACT_ATOMS: atom_id res chain seq x y z
N MET A 1 -7.28 9.99 7.02
CA MET A 1 -7.45 11.34 7.59
C MET A 1 -6.84 11.35 8.98
N THR A 2 -6.30 12.47 9.44
CA THR A 2 -5.60 12.56 10.72
C THR A 2 -6.27 13.58 11.67
N PRO A 3 -7.48 13.31 12.18
CA PRO A 3 -8.11 14.21 13.14
C PRO A 3 -7.37 14.22 14.48
N ARG A 4 -7.49 15.34 15.19
CA ARG A 4 -6.99 15.47 16.57
C ARG A 4 -7.75 14.52 17.48
N ASP A 5 -7.02 13.76 18.30
CA ASP A 5 -7.60 12.80 19.22
C ASP A 5 -7.88 13.41 20.60
N LYS A 6 -8.84 12.84 21.34
CA LYS A 6 -9.15 13.24 22.72
C LYS A 6 -8.13 12.70 23.74
N VAL A 7 -7.19 11.85 23.32
CA VAL A 7 -6.33 11.06 24.20
C VAL A 7 -4.84 11.35 23.97
N GLU A 8 -4.33 11.19 22.74
CA GLU A 8 -2.87 11.30 22.44
C GLU A 8 -2.55 12.12 21.18
N GLY A 9 -3.08 13.34 21.07
CA GLY A 9 -2.67 14.27 20.01
C GLY A 9 -3.35 14.01 18.66
N GLU A 10 -2.84 13.10 17.84
CA GLU A 10 -3.32 12.87 16.47
C GLU A 10 -3.63 11.39 16.21
N ARG A 11 -4.79 11.09 15.60
CA ARG A 11 -5.16 9.71 15.23
C ARG A 11 -5.35 9.58 13.73
N THR A 12 -4.87 8.49 13.15
CA THR A 12 -5.15 8.18 11.75
C THR A 12 -6.42 7.33 11.66
N ILE A 13 -7.41 7.81 10.91
CA ILE A 13 -8.63 7.07 10.57
C ILE A 13 -8.64 6.79 9.07
N PRO A 14 -8.98 5.56 8.64
CA PRO A 14 -9.18 5.26 7.23
C PRO A 14 -10.36 6.05 6.69
N SER A 15 -10.14 6.81 5.60
CA SER A 15 -11.25 7.42 4.86
C SER A 15 -11.99 6.32 4.12
N THR A 16 -13.31 6.33 4.21
CA THR A 16 -14.18 5.42 3.45
C THR A 16 -14.38 5.94 2.02
N PRO A 17 -14.68 5.07 1.04
CA PRO A 17 -14.79 5.45 -0.37
C PRO A 17 -15.75 6.60 -0.65
N TYR A 18 -16.96 6.59 -0.11
CA TYR A 18 -17.96 7.63 -0.38
C TYR A 18 -17.61 8.95 0.28
N VAL A 19 -17.13 8.92 1.53
CA VAL A 19 -16.59 10.12 2.18
C VAL A 19 -15.40 10.67 1.37
N ALA A 20 -14.53 9.82 0.87
CA ALA A 20 -13.41 10.25 0.03
C ALA A 20 -13.86 10.90 -1.28
N SER A 21 -14.91 10.39 -1.94
CA SER A 21 -15.46 11.03 -3.14
C SER A 21 -16.11 12.37 -2.83
N LEU A 22 -16.85 12.48 -1.72
CA LEU A 22 -17.44 13.76 -1.28
C LEU A 22 -16.36 14.81 -1.01
N LEU A 23 -15.33 14.45 -0.24
CA LEU A 23 -14.20 15.35 0.04
C LEU A 23 -13.40 15.68 -1.22
N GLY A 24 -13.29 14.74 -2.16
CA GLY A 24 -12.60 14.93 -3.44
C GLY A 24 -13.32 15.91 -4.37
N ALA A 25 -14.66 15.98 -4.29
CA ALA A 25 -15.50 16.88 -5.06
C ALA A 25 -15.55 18.32 -4.52
N LEU A 26 -15.04 18.56 -3.31
CA LEU A 26 -15.04 19.91 -2.73
C LEU A 26 -14.06 20.85 -3.45
N PRO A 27 -14.42 22.14 -3.65
CA PRO A 27 -13.51 23.13 -4.23
C PRO A 27 -12.25 23.34 -3.36
N ARG A 28 -11.07 23.20 -3.96
CA ARG A 28 -9.77 23.46 -3.30
C ARG A 28 -9.39 24.93 -3.39
N ARG A 29 -10.01 25.75 -2.53
CA ARG A 29 -9.83 27.21 -2.54
C ARG A 29 -8.62 27.68 -1.73
N ASN A 30 -8.34 27.01 -0.62
CA ASN A 30 -7.22 27.34 0.28
C ASN A 30 -6.74 26.07 1.01
N ALA A 31 -5.93 26.23 2.05
CA ALA A 31 -5.35 25.11 2.81
C ALA A 31 -6.37 24.25 3.57
N TRP A 32 -7.63 24.70 3.72
CA TRP A 32 -8.66 24.01 4.48
C TRP A 32 -9.61 23.21 3.57
N VAL A 33 -9.91 21.98 3.99
CA VAL A 33 -10.88 21.10 3.30
C VAL A 33 -12.27 21.74 3.25
N PHE A 34 -12.68 22.37 4.35
CA PHE A 34 -13.96 23.06 4.49
C PHE A 34 -13.74 24.59 4.43
N SER A 35 -13.32 25.08 3.27
CA SER A 35 -13.04 26.50 3.03
C SER A 35 -14.31 27.37 3.07
N SER A 36 -14.18 28.59 3.57
CA SER A 36 -15.23 29.61 3.58
C SER A 36 -14.68 30.93 3.04
N PRO A 37 -15.16 31.43 1.88
CA PRO A 37 -14.67 32.67 1.29
C PRO A 37 -15.13 33.92 2.06
N THR A 38 -16.18 33.79 2.89
CA THR A 38 -16.76 34.89 3.66
C THR A 38 -16.33 34.90 5.12
N SER A 39 -15.58 33.89 5.57
CA SER A 39 -15.04 33.86 6.94
C SER A 39 -13.67 34.52 6.98
N GLU A 40 -13.43 35.34 8.00
CA GLU A 40 -12.11 35.93 8.28
C GLU A 40 -11.02 34.85 8.45
N SER A 41 -11.36 33.72 9.07
CA SER A 41 -10.44 32.58 9.24
C SER A 41 -10.18 31.78 7.94
N GLY A 42 -10.93 32.07 6.87
CA GLY A 42 -10.87 31.35 5.59
C GLY A 42 -11.47 29.94 5.61
N HIS A 43 -12.06 29.48 6.73
CA HIS A 43 -12.68 28.16 6.85
C HIS A 43 -13.95 28.17 7.70
N ILE A 44 -14.70 27.07 7.66
CA ILE A 44 -15.87 26.90 8.53
C ILE A 44 -15.37 26.70 9.97
N THR A 45 -15.81 27.57 10.87
CA THR A 45 -15.57 27.47 12.33
C THR A 45 -16.81 26.99 13.08
N GLU A 46 -18.00 27.42 12.65
CA GLU A 46 -19.29 27.05 13.24
C GLU A 46 -20.13 26.20 12.26
N PRO A 47 -20.11 24.86 12.40
CA PRO A 47 -20.81 23.97 11.48
C PRO A 47 -22.32 23.88 11.72
N ARG A 48 -22.84 24.27 12.91
CA ARG A 48 -24.24 24.04 13.28
C ARG A 48 -25.23 24.79 12.39
N ILE A 49 -24.88 25.99 11.95
CA ILE A 49 -25.75 26.82 11.10
C ILE A 49 -26.01 26.12 9.77
N LEU A 50 -24.96 25.62 9.11
CA LEU A 50 -25.06 24.89 7.85
C LEU A 50 -25.74 23.54 8.04
N HIS A 51 -25.44 22.84 9.14
CA HIS A 51 -26.11 21.59 9.50
C HIS A 51 -27.62 21.76 9.67
N ASN A 52 -28.08 22.77 10.41
CA ASN A 52 -29.51 23.03 10.60
C ASN A 52 -30.21 23.41 9.30
N ARG A 53 -29.55 24.17 8.42
CA ARG A 53 -30.06 24.46 7.07
C ARG A 53 -30.21 23.18 6.24
N ALA A 54 -29.25 22.27 6.30
CA ALA A 54 -29.32 20.99 5.61
C ALA A 54 -30.47 20.10 6.12
N LEU A 55 -30.68 20.04 7.44
CA LEU A 55 -31.82 19.33 8.03
C LEU A 55 -33.16 19.89 7.56
N THR A 56 -33.29 21.23 7.56
CA THR A 56 -34.51 21.90 7.10
C THR A 56 -34.78 21.60 5.62
N ALA A 57 -33.76 21.69 4.77
CA ALA A 57 -33.88 21.39 3.35
C ALA A 57 -34.23 19.91 3.08
N ALA A 58 -33.76 19.00 3.93
CA ALA A 58 -34.07 17.57 3.85
C ALA A 58 -35.41 17.18 4.51
N GLY A 59 -36.13 18.13 5.11
CA GLY A 59 -37.37 17.84 5.85
C GLY A 59 -37.17 16.98 7.10
N LEU A 60 -35.96 16.98 7.68
CA LEU A 60 -35.60 16.15 8.82
C LEU A 60 -35.85 16.87 10.15
N PRO A 61 -36.20 16.13 11.22
CA PRO A 61 -36.33 16.69 12.55
C PRO A 61 -34.97 17.19 13.09
N PRO A 62 -34.97 18.01 14.16
CA PRO A 62 -33.73 18.49 14.77
C PRO A 62 -32.82 17.33 15.19
N LEU A 63 -31.63 17.26 14.56
CA LEU A 63 -30.61 16.25 14.84
C LEU A 63 -29.29 16.96 15.15
N SER A 64 -28.66 16.64 16.28
CA SER A 64 -27.39 17.26 16.64
C SER A 64 -26.19 16.51 16.04
N LEU A 65 -25.10 17.22 15.76
CA LEU A 65 -23.82 16.61 15.35
C LEU A 65 -23.29 15.60 16.39
N HIS A 66 -23.52 15.89 17.68
CA HIS A 66 -23.20 14.95 18.75
C HIS A 66 -24.11 13.70 18.71
N GLY A 67 -25.40 13.88 18.38
CA GLY A 67 -26.33 12.78 18.14
C GLY A 67 -25.87 11.85 17.01
N ILE A 68 -25.44 12.42 15.88
CA ILE A 68 -24.86 11.67 14.75
C ILE A 68 -23.61 10.90 15.18
N ARG A 69 -22.73 11.53 15.99
CA ARG A 69 -21.55 10.84 16.52
C ARG A 69 -21.91 9.67 17.42
N ARG A 70 -22.96 9.78 18.24
CA ARG A 70 -23.43 8.69 19.10
C ARG A 70 -24.07 7.56 18.29
N SER A 71 -24.86 7.89 17.26
CA SER A 71 -25.49 6.87 16.42
C SER A 71 -24.47 6.00 15.70
N PHE A 72 -23.26 6.47 15.43
CA PHE A 72 -22.17 5.62 14.90
C PHE A 72 -21.98 4.34 15.72
N GLY A 73 -22.00 4.42 17.06
CA GLY A 73 -21.84 3.25 17.92
C GLY A 73 -22.98 2.26 17.75
N THR A 74 -24.21 2.73 17.89
CA THR A 74 -25.43 1.91 17.72
C THR A 74 -25.54 1.33 16.32
N LEU A 75 -25.22 2.10 15.27
CA LEU A 75 -25.29 1.64 13.89
C LEU A 75 -24.23 0.58 13.57
N SER A 76 -23.08 0.62 14.26
CA SER A 76 -22.02 -0.36 14.06
C SER A 76 -22.39 -1.77 14.53
N GLU A 77 -23.41 -1.91 15.38
CA GLU A 77 -23.94 -3.20 15.83
C GLU A 77 -24.60 -3.99 14.68
N TRP A 78 -25.20 -3.30 13.70
CA TRP A 78 -25.86 -3.93 12.55
C TRP A 78 -24.93 -4.73 11.64
N ILE A 79 -23.64 -4.43 11.72
CA ILE A 79 -22.60 -5.18 11.00
C ILE A 79 -21.71 -5.98 11.94
N GLU A 80 -22.09 -6.10 13.22
CA GLU A 80 -21.32 -6.82 14.24
C GLU A 80 -19.88 -6.26 14.41
N MET A 81 -19.72 -4.94 14.25
CA MET A 81 -18.41 -4.30 14.39
C MET A 81 -17.88 -4.50 15.82
N PRO A 82 -16.65 -5.02 16.01
CA PRO A 82 -16.10 -5.22 17.34
C PRO A 82 -15.99 -3.91 18.11
N VAL A 83 -16.38 -3.90 19.39
CA VAL A 83 -16.39 -2.71 20.25
C VAL A 83 -15.03 -1.99 20.25
N GLY A 84 -13.92 -2.72 20.28
CA GLY A 84 -12.58 -2.13 20.24
C GLY A 84 -12.22 -1.43 18.91
N ILE A 85 -12.89 -1.76 17.81
CA ILE A 85 -12.79 -1.03 16.52
C ILE A 85 -13.61 0.25 16.60
N VAL A 86 -14.83 0.17 17.13
CA VAL A 86 -15.74 1.31 17.31
C VAL A 86 -15.09 2.39 18.18
N THR A 87 -14.56 1.99 19.34
CA THR A 87 -13.89 2.92 20.28
C THR A 87 -12.66 3.56 19.65
N GLN A 88 -11.87 2.81 18.89
CA GLN A 88 -10.68 3.32 18.20
C GLN A 88 -11.03 4.30 17.07
N ILE A 89 -12.09 4.03 16.27
CA ILE A 89 -12.57 4.97 15.23
C ILE A 89 -13.16 6.24 15.87
N GLN A 90 -13.95 6.11 16.93
CA GLN A 90 -14.49 7.25 17.65
C GLN A 90 -13.40 8.03 18.42
N GLY A 91 -12.28 7.38 18.75
CA GLY A 91 -11.22 7.84 19.64
C GLY A 91 -11.76 8.13 21.03
N HIS A 92 -12.42 7.13 21.60
CA HIS A 92 -12.72 7.08 23.02
C HIS A 92 -11.57 6.37 23.75
N LYS A 93 -11.29 6.78 24.99
CA LYS A 93 -10.38 6.03 25.87
C LYS A 93 -10.98 4.64 26.09
N PRO A 94 -10.21 3.55 26.01
CA PRO A 94 -10.72 2.22 26.34
C PRO A 94 -11.22 2.22 27.78
N SER A 95 -12.49 1.89 28.02
CA SER A 95 -13.04 1.79 29.36
C SER A 95 -13.10 0.34 29.81
N ALA A 96 -12.55 0.09 31.01
CA ALA A 96 -12.72 -1.08 31.86
C ALA A 96 -12.16 -2.44 31.38
N THR A 97 -11.09 -2.85 32.10
CA THR A 97 -10.68 -4.20 32.51
C THR A 97 -10.40 -5.32 31.49
N ALA A 98 -10.99 -5.36 30.30
CA ALA A 98 -10.72 -6.44 29.32
C ALA A 98 -9.61 -6.10 28.30
N GLU A 99 -9.30 -4.81 28.09
CA GLU A 99 -8.28 -4.32 27.15
C GLU A 99 -7.17 -3.54 27.86
N LYS A 100 -6.68 -4.02 29.00
CA LYS A 100 -5.50 -3.43 29.68
C LYS A 100 -4.22 -3.50 28.84
N HIS A 101 -4.23 -4.26 27.73
CA HIS A 101 -3.20 -4.20 26.70
C HIS A 101 -3.74 -3.38 25.54
N TYR A 102 -3.24 -2.15 25.38
CA TYR A 102 -3.52 -1.30 24.24
C TYR A 102 -3.06 -2.00 22.96
N ARG A 103 -3.92 -2.84 22.37
CA ARG A 103 -3.66 -3.44 21.06
C ARG A 103 -4.06 -2.40 20.03
N ARG A 104 -3.12 -1.56 19.63
CA ARG A 104 -3.30 -0.64 18.49
C ARG A 104 -3.67 -1.48 17.26
N ARG A 105 -4.94 -1.46 16.87
CA ARG A 105 -5.40 -2.25 15.72
C ARG A 105 -4.84 -1.64 14.44
N PRO A 106 -4.41 -2.48 13.46
CA PRO A 106 -3.85 -1.99 12.21
C PRO A 106 -4.90 -1.19 11.43
N LEU A 107 -4.43 -0.21 10.65
CA LEU A 107 -5.31 0.68 9.88
C LEU A 107 -6.19 -0.07 8.88
N ASP A 108 -5.71 -1.19 8.34
CA ASP A 108 -6.47 -2.00 7.38
C ASP A 108 -7.65 -2.70 8.03
N LEU A 109 -7.49 -3.15 9.28
CA LEU A 109 -8.59 -3.72 10.05
C LEU A 109 -9.64 -2.65 10.36
N LEU A 110 -9.22 -1.43 10.72
CA LEU A 110 -10.16 -0.31 10.84
C LEU A 110 -10.84 -0.02 9.50
N ARG A 111 -10.11 -0.09 8.38
CA ARG A 111 -10.64 0.21 7.04
C ARG A 111 -11.69 -0.80 6.64
N LYS A 112 -11.45 -2.10 6.83
CA LYS A 112 -12.40 -3.18 6.55
C LYS A 112 -13.76 -2.88 7.19
N TRP A 113 -13.75 -2.63 8.49
CA TRP A 113 -14.97 -2.38 9.26
C TRP A 113 -15.62 -1.04 8.92
N HIS A 114 -14.83 0.02 8.76
CA HIS A 114 -15.34 1.35 8.44
C HIS A 114 -15.98 1.40 7.04
N THR A 115 -15.35 0.75 6.05
CA THR A 115 -15.90 0.61 4.69
C THR A 115 -17.17 -0.25 4.69
N GLY A 116 -17.21 -1.32 5.49
CA GLY A 116 -18.41 -2.14 5.64
C GLY A 116 -19.59 -1.37 6.21
N LEU A 117 -19.36 -0.55 7.25
CA LEU A 117 -20.40 0.30 7.82
C LEU A 117 -20.90 1.35 6.82
N GLU A 118 -19.99 1.98 6.08
CA GLU A 118 -20.39 2.91 5.00
C GLU A 118 -21.23 2.19 3.94
N GLY A 119 -20.83 0.99 3.52
CA GLY A 119 -21.58 0.21 2.53
C GLY A 119 -23.00 -0.09 3.01
N TRP A 120 -23.15 -0.52 4.26
CA TRP A 120 -24.47 -0.74 4.87
C TRP A 120 -25.30 0.55 4.93
N ILE A 121 -24.74 1.67 5.38
CA ILE A 121 -25.46 2.97 5.44
C ILE A 121 -25.94 3.40 4.05
N LEU A 122 -25.10 3.25 3.03
CA LEU A 122 -25.43 3.64 1.66
C LEU A 122 -26.52 2.75 1.06
N ASP A 123 -26.47 1.45 1.34
CA ASP A 123 -27.52 0.50 0.94
C ASP A 123 -28.88 0.89 1.53
N GLN A 124 -28.93 1.23 2.83
CA GLN A 124 -30.17 1.72 3.47
C GLN A 124 -30.69 3.04 2.85
N ALA A 125 -29.81 3.81 2.20
CA ALA A 125 -30.15 5.05 1.50
C ALA A 125 -30.44 4.86 0.00
N GLY A 126 -30.36 3.63 -0.52
CA GLY A 126 -30.49 3.35 -1.96
C GLY A 126 -29.34 3.92 -2.80
N LEU A 127 -28.16 4.09 -2.20
CA LEU A 127 -26.96 4.64 -2.84
C LEU A 127 -25.92 3.56 -3.09
N VAL A 128 -25.21 3.67 -4.21
CA VAL A 128 -24.12 2.75 -4.55
C VAL A 128 -22.83 3.23 -3.87
N GLN A 129 -22.17 2.32 -3.15
CA GLN A 129 -20.84 2.60 -2.62
C GLN A 129 -19.83 2.70 -3.78
N PRO A 130 -19.12 3.83 -3.92
CA PRO A 130 -18.14 3.97 -4.98
C PRO A 130 -16.99 3.00 -4.73
N ALA A 131 -16.39 2.50 -5.83
CA ALA A 131 -15.15 1.77 -5.72
C ALA A 131 -14.12 2.64 -4.98
N ALA A 132 -13.33 2.03 -4.10
CA ALA A 132 -12.26 2.73 -3.40
C ALA A 132 -11.42 3.50 -4.41
N SER A 133 -11.44 4.84 -4.32
CA SER A 133 -10.80 5.67 -5.33
C SER A 133 -9.32 5.28 -5.41
N ARG A 134 -8.90 4.71 -6.54
CA ARG A 134 -7.49 4.69 -6.91
C ARG A 134 -7.07 6.15 -6.99
N ARG A 135 -6.47 6.69 -5.92
CA ARG A 135 -5.73 7.96 -6.03
C ARG A 135 -4.86 7.86 -7.27
N SER A 136 -4.91 8.93 -8.07
CA SER A 136 -4.17 9.13 -9.31
C SER A 136 -2.83 8.38 -9.29
N ARG A 137 -2.69 7.45 -10.23
CA ARG A 137 -1.47 6.71 -10.53
C ARG A 137 -0.44 7.67 -11.13
N ASN A 138 0.22 8.45 -10.28
CA ASN A 138 1.55 8.97 -10.58
C ASN A 138 2.51 8.36 -9.58
N ALA A 139 2.81 7.08 -9.77
CA ALA A 139 3.85 6.41 -9.01
C ALA A 139 4.31 5.14 -9.72
N MET A 140 5.25 5.28 -10.66
CA MET A 140 6.15 4.17 -10.98
C MET A 140 7.03 3.78 -9.77
N ASN A 141 6.95 4.51 -8.65
CA ASN A 141 7.71 4.29 -7.41
C ASN A 141 6.84 4.24 -6.12
N ALA A 142 5.55 3.89 -6.20
CA ALA A 142 4.75 3.77 -4.97
C ALA A 142 5.19 2.51 -4.21
N ARG A 143 5.63 2.68 -2.95
CA ARG A 143 5.88 1.55 -2.05
C ARG A 143 4.59 0.75 -1.91
N THR A 144 4.66 -0.54 -2.25
CA THR A 144 3.60 -1.51 -1.93
C THR A 144 3.40 -1.50 -0.42
N ASP A 145 2.19 -1.21 0.04
CA ASP A 145 1.85 -1.24 1.47
C ASP A 145 1.53 -2.69 1.83
N TYR A 146 2.44 -3.35 2.56
CA TYR A 146 2.29 -4.73 3.00
C TYR A 146 2.24 -4.81 4.52
N GLN A 147 1.37 -5.68 5.04
CA GLN A 147 1.28 -5.93 6.49
C GLN A 147 1.98 -7.24 6.86
N THR A 148 2.97 -7.16 7.73
CA THR A 148 3.64 -8.35 8.27
C THR A 148 2.92 -8.87 9.52
N ILE A 149 2.51 -10.14 9.49
CA ILE A 149 2.02 -10.88 10.66
C ILE A 149 3.22 -11.54 11.33
N VAL A 150 3.49 -11.14 12.58
CA VAL A 150 4.60 -11.68 13.39
C VAL A 150 4.06 -12.76 14.33
N ARG A 151 4.73 -13.91 14.42
CA ARG A 151 4.49 -14.96 15.43
C ARG A 151 5.79 -15.24 16.18
N ASN A 152 5.73 -15.29 17.51
CA ASN A 152 6.89 -15.53 18.38
C ASN A 152 8.07 -14.58 18.14
N GLY A 153 7.80 -13.32 17.75
CA GLY A 153 8.84 -12.34 17.43
C GLY A 153 9.38 -12.41 16.00
N GLU A 154 9.00 -13.43 15.22
CA GLU A 154 9.45 -13.62 13.84
C GLU A 154 8.34 -13.35 12.81
N PRO A 155 8.65 -12.70 11.67
CA PRO A 155 7.73 -12.58 10.55
C PRO A 155 7.24 -13.94 10.06
N ALA A 156 5.94 -14.22 10.23
CA ALA A 156 5.33 -15.48 9.81
C ALA A 156 4.61 -15.36 8.46
N PHE A 157 3.95 -14.22 8.20
CA PHE A 157 3.24 -13.98 6.93
C PHE A 157 3.35 -12.51 6.52
N VAL A 158 3.26 -12.24 5.22
CA VAL A 158 3.13 -10.89 4.66
C VAL A 158 1.83 -10.82 3.86
N LEU A 159 0.93 -9.92 4.25
CA LEU A 159 -0.31 -9.66 3.52
C LEU A 159 -0.03 -8.65 2.41
N VAL A 160 -0.28 -9.08 1.18
CA VAL A 160 -0.13 -8.27 -0.03
C VAL A 160 -1.53 -7.88 -0.53
N PRO A 161 -1.78 -6.62 -0.90
CA PRO A 161 -3.05 -6.22 -1.51
C PRO A 161 -3.38 -7.11 -2.73
N VAL A 162 -4.65 -7.51 -2.87
CA VAL A 162 -5.07 -8.45 -3.93
C VAL A 162 -4.69 -7.96 -5.33
N ALA A 163 -4.80 -6.66 -5.61
CA ALA A 163 -4.41 -6.10 -6.89
C ALA A 163 -2.90 -6.23 -7.18
N ASP A 164 -2.07 -6.17 -6.15
CA ASP A 164 -0.62 -6.36 -6.28
C ASP A 164 -0.28 -7.83 -6.41
N TRP A 165 -0.98 -8.70 -5.67
CA TRP A 165 -0.89 -10.14 -5.82
C TRP A 165 -1.29 -10.59 -7.23
N GLU A 166 -2.41 -10.15 -7.76
CA GLU A 166 -2.87 -10.50 -9.11
C GLU A 166 -1.91 -10.02 -10.21
N ARG A 167 -1.23 -8.89 -9.98
CA ARG A 167 -0.20 -8.36 -10.88
C ARG A 167 1.08 -9.21 -10.88
N VAL A 168 1.48 -9.71 -9.71
CA VAL A 168 2.76 -10.40 -9.52
C VAL A 168 2.63 -11.93 -9.67
N ARG A 169 1.47 -12.51 -9.32
CA ARG A 169 1.17 -13.94 -9.43
C ARG A 169 1.57 -14.55 -10.78
N PRO A 170 1.17 -14.00 -11.95
CA PRO A 170 1.55 -14.60 -13.23
C PRO A 170 3.08 -14.55 -13.48
N LEU A 171 3.77 -13.53 -12.97
CA LEU A 171 5.24 -13.46 -13.07
C LEU A 171 5.91 -14.51 -12.18
N LEU A 172 5.38 -14.75 -10.98
CA LEU A 172 5.87 -15.81 -10.09
C LEU A 172 5.63 -17.20 -10.68
N GLU A 173 4.49 -17.42 -11.33
CA GLU A 173 4.18 -18.66 -12.03
C GLU A 173 5.15 -18.90 -13.21
N GLN A 174 5.51 -17.86 -13.95
CA GLN A 174 6.54 -17.93 -15.00
C GLN A 174 7.94 -18.23 -14.43
N VAL A 175 8.32 -17.58 -13.33
CA VAL A 175 9.61 -17.81 -12.66
C VAL A 175 9.70 -19.24 -12.12
N ALA A 176 8.61 -19.78 -11.57
CA ALA A 176 8.55 -21.16 -11.10
C ALA A 176 8.74 -22.20 -12.23
N ALA A 177 8.56 -21.81 -13.50
CA ALA A 177 8.82 -22.65 -14.66
C ALA A 177 10.31 -22.72 -15.06
N GLY A 178 11.22 -22.05 -14.33
CA GLY A 178 12.67 -22.21 -14.49
C GLY A 178 13.44 -20.99 -15.02
N ASP A 179 12.75 -19.89 -15.35
CA ASP A 179 13.36 -18.70 -15.97
C ASP A 179 13.77 -17.61 -14.94
N GLY A 180 13.69 -17.91 -13.64
CA GLY A 180 14.01 -16.96 -12.56
C GLY A 180 15.49 -16.62 -12.41
N ILE A 181 15.79 -15.41 -11.93
CA ILE A 181 17.14 -15.06 -11.47
C ILE A 181 17.23 -15.37 -9.96
N PRO A 182 18.24 -16.14 -9.50
CA PRO A 182 18.41 -16.42 -8.08
C PRO A 182 18.54 -15.15 -7.25
N GLN A 183 17.93 -15.15 -6.05
CA GLN A 183 17.96 -14.04 -5.10
C GLN A 183 19.39 -13.49 -4.90
N ALA A 184 20.39 -14.36 -4.72
CA ALA A 184 21.78 -13.96 -4.50
C ALA A 184 22.38 -13.20 -5.70
N VAL A 185 22.01 -13.56 -6.94
CA VAL A 185 22.45 -12.86 -8.16
C VAL A 185 21.79 -11.48 -8.24
N VAL A 186 20.49 -11.39 -7.90
CA VAL A 186 19.76 -10.13 -7.85
C VAL A 186 20.36 -9.21 -6.79
N GLU A 187 20.62 -9.71 -5.59
CA GLU A 187 21.22 -8.94 -4.50
C GLU A 187 22.60 -8.42 -4.87
N ALA A 188 23.48 -9.28 -5.43
CA ALA A 188 24.78 -8.86 -5.91
C ALA A 188 24.68 -7.74 -6.97
N HIS A 189 23.76 -7.88 -7.93
CA HIS A 189 23.62 -6.90 -9.00
C HIS A 189 22.99 -5.58 -8.53
N VAL A 190 21.87 -5.66 -7.81
CA VAL A 190 21.04 -4.51 -7.48
C VAL A 190 21.52 -3.78 -6.22
N LEU A 191 22.01 -4.53 -5.22
CA LEU A 191 22.41 -3.95 -3.93
C LEU A 191 23.91 -3.64 -3.87
N HIS A 192 24.72 -4.32 -4.69
CA HIS A 192 26.18 -4.22 -4.65
C HIS A 192 26.81 -3.81 -5.98
N ASP A 193 25.99 -3.39 -6.95
CA ASP A 193 26.42 -2.91 -8.28
C ASP A 193 27.35 -3.89 -9.02
N VAL A 194 27.27 -5.19 -8.72
CA VAL A 194 28.07 -6.22 -9.39
C VAL A 194 27.50 -6.45 -10.78
N PRO A 195 28.29 -6.39 -11.87
CA PRO A 195 27.76 -6.65 -13.21
C PRO A 195 27.10 -8.03 -13.31
N LEU A 196 25.93 -8.10 -13.95
CA LEU A 196 25.07 -9.28 -13.93
C LEU A 196 25.76 -10.57 -14.42
N VAL A 197 26.64 -10.45 -15.41
CA VAL A 197 27.50 -11.55 -15.91
C VAL A 197 28.40 -12.09 -14.80
N ARG A 198 29.03 -11.20 -14.02
CA ARG A 198 29.90 -11.56 -12.90
C ARG A 198 29.10 -12.19 -11.77
N ALA A 199 27.96 -11.61 -11.43
CA ALA A 199 27.08 -12.12 -10.38
C ALA A 199 26.63 -13.57 -10.66
N TRP A 200 26.23 -13.85 -11.91
CA TRP A 200 25.90 -15.22 -12.34
C TRP A 200 27.10 -16.17 -12.30
N ARG A 201 28.26 -15.74 -12.81
CA ARG A 201 29.48 -16.56 -12.78
C ARG A 201 29.85 -16.97 -11.36
N GLU A 202 29.86 -16.01 -10.43
CA GLU A 202 30.20 -16.24 -9.03
C GLU A 202 29.16 -17.13 -8.32
N HIS A 203 27.86 -16.91 -8.59
CA HIS A 203 26.79 -17.75 -8.06
C HIS A 203 26.90 -19.22 -8.51
N LEU A 204 27.33 -19.45 -9.75
CA LEU A 204 27.55 -20.80 -10.31
C LEU A 204 28.90 -21.40 -9.91
N GLY A 205 29.74 -20.68 -9.16
CA GLY A 205 31.07 -21.13 -8.75
C GLY A 205 32.07 -21.30 -9.90
N LEU A 206 31.86 -20.59 -11.02
CA LEU A 206 32.71 -20.72 -12.20
C LEU A 206 33.89 -19.72 -12.17
N THR A 207 35.06 -20.14 -12.66
CA THR A 207 36.20 -19.23 -12.87
C THR A 207 36.02 -18.41 -14.15
N GLN A 208 36.71 -17.27 -14.24
CA GLN A 208 36.69 -16.47 -15.47
C GLN A 208 37.24 -17.25 -16.66
N ASP A 209 38.30 -18.04 -16.47
CA ASP A 209 38.87 -18.88 -17.52
C ASP A 209 37.85 -19.91 -18.02
N ALA A 210 37.15 -20.61 -17.12
CA ALA A 210 36.18 -21.62 -17.49
C ALA A 210 35.02 -21.05 -18.32
N VAL A 211 34.50 -19.87 -17.95
CA VAL A 211 33.43 -19.21 -18.73
C VAL A 211 33.96 -18.69 -20.06
N ALA A 212 35.16 -18.10 -20.08
CA ALA A 212 35.75 -17.56 -21.29
C ALA A 212 36.04 -18.66 -22.32
N GLU A 213 36.60 -19.78 -21.89
CA GLU A 213 36.84 -20.97 -22.72
C GLU A 213 35.52 -21.51 -23.30
N ARG A 214 34.52 -21.77 -22.46
CA ARG A 214 33.19 -22.24 -22.90
C ARG A 214 32.50 -21.27 -23.84
N ALA A 215 32.66 -19.97 -23.61
CA ALA A 215 32.08 -18.95 -24.46
C ALA A 215 32.90 -18.72 -25.74
N GLY A 216 34.11 -19.28 -25.87
CA GLY A 216 35.03 -19.12 -27.02
C GLY A 216 35.69 -17.74 -27.10
N MET A 217 36.00 -17.11 -25.97
CA MET A 217 36.64 -15.79 -25.91
C MET A 217 37.88 -15.78 -25.01
N GLN A 218 38.69 -14.73 -25.12
CA GLN A 218 39.85 -14.54 -24.24
C GLN A 218 39.38 -14.18 -22.82
N GLN A 219 40.00 -14.75 -21.78
CA GLN A 219 39.67 -14.43 -20.39
C GLN A 219 39.80 -12.92 -20.10
N SER A 220 40.80 -12.26 -20.68
CA SER A 220 40.99 -10.81 -20.54
C SER A 220 39.79 -10.01 -21.07
N THR A 221 39.07 -10.53 -22.07
CA THR A 221 37.84 -9.90 -22.57
C THR A 221 36.69 -10.05 -21.58
N LEU A 222 36.54 -11.23 -20.98
CA LEU A 222 35.55 -11.45 -19.93
C LEU A 222 35.84 -10.58 -18.69
N ALA A 223 37.10 -10.49 -18.26
CA ALA A 223 37.47 -9.66 -17.12
C ALA A 223 37.16 -8.16 -17.35
N ARG A 224 37.36 -7.66 -18.57
CA ARG A 224 36.99 -6.27 -18.93
C ARG A 224 35.48 -6.06 -18.98
N LEU A 225 34.71 -7.05 -19.45
CA LEU A 225 33.25 -7.06 -19.39
C LEU A 225 32.74 -7.03 -17.94
N GLU A 226 33.32 -7.85 -17.06
CA GLU A 226 32.97 -7.92 -15.64
C GLU A 226 33.38 -6.68 -14.82
N ARG A 227 34.24 -5.82 -15.39
CA ARG A 227 34.56 -4.48 -14.84
C ARG A 227 33.74 -3.35 -15.46
N GLY A 228 32.88 -3.65 -16.43
CA GLY A 228 32.06 -2.65 -17.12
C GLY A 228 32.82 -1.77 -18.13
N GLU A 229 34.07 -2.11 -18.47
CA GLU A 229 34.87 -1.37 -19.45
C GLU A 229 34.36 -1.56 -20.89
N ILE A 230 33.65 -2.65 -21.13
CA ILE A 230 33.11 -3.03 -22.44
C ILE A 230 31.61 -3.29 -22.25
N LYS A 231 30.78 -2.72 -23.13
CA LYS A 231 29.35 -3.04 -23.17
C LYS A 231 29.15 -4.26 -24.09
N PRO A 232 28.68 -5.41 -23.58
CA PRO A 232 28.52 -6.60 -24.42
C PRO A 232 27.39 -6.40 -25.44
N ARG A 233 27.61 -6.90 -26.66
CA ARG A 233 26.55 -7.01 -27.67
C ARG A 233 25.65 -8.18 -27.34
N THR A 234 24.44 -8.19 -27.89
CA THR A 234 23.48 -9.31 -27.74
C THR A 234 24.08 -10.67 -28.09
N ALA A 235 24.87 -10.75 -29.15
CA ALA A 235 25.55 -11.99 -29.54
C ALA A 235 26.58 -12.46 -28.50
N THR A 236 27.27 -11.52 -27.84
CA THR A 236 28.21 -11.83 -26.75
C THR A 236 27.46 -12.32 -25.51
N LEU A 237 26.34 -11.68 -25.15
CA LEU A 237 25.50 -12.12 -24.04
C LEU A 237 24.94 -13.52 -24.28
N ALA A 238 24.51 -13.84 -25.50
CA ALA A 238 24.01 -15.18 -25.84
C ALA A 238 25.08 -16.27 -25.65
N ARG A 239 26.33 -15.99 -26.05
CA ARG A 239 27.47 -16.90 -25.84
C ARG A 239 27.79 -17.09 -24.35
N LEU A 240 27.76 -16.01 -23.57
CA LEU A 240 28.00 -16.06 -22.13
C LEU A 240 26.88 -16.80 -21.39
N ALA A 241 25.62 -16.57 -21.76
CA ALA A 241 24.47 -17.28 -21.22
C ALA A 241 24.58 -18.79 -21.46
N ALA A 242 24.87 -19.18 -22.71
CA ALA A 242 25.09 -20.59 -23.07
C ALA A 242 26.26 -21.22 -22.31
N ALA A 243 27.38 -20.50 -22.14
CA ALA A 243 28.55 -20.97 -21.40
C ALA A 243 28.29 -21.21 -19.90
N MET A 244 27.36 -20.44 -19.33
CA MET A 244 26.92 -20.56 -17.94
C MET A 244 25.71 -21.47 -17.76
N GLY A 245 25.08 -21.95 -18.84
CA GLY A 245 23.89 -22.81 -18.77
C GLY A 245 22.61 -22.07 -18.38
N ILE A 246 22.51 -20.78 -18.69
CA ILE A 246 21.39 -19.90 -18.33
C ILE A 246 20.72 -19.31 -19.59
N GLY A 247 19.50 -18.81 -19.44
CA GLY A 247 18.77 -18.12 -20.50
C GLY A 247 19.33 -16.73 -20.80
N LEU A 248 19.24 -16.29 -22.06
CA LEU A 248 19.69 -14.95 -22.48
C LEU A 248 18.96 -13.82 -21.73
N GLU A 249 17.67 -14.00 -21.47
CA GLU A 249 16.86 -13.00 -20.76
C GLU A 249 17.35 -12.77 -19.32
N GLN A 250 17.97 -13.77 -18.69
CA GLN A 250 18.56 -13.65 -17.35
C GLN A 250 19.83 -12.78 -17.30
N LEU A 251 20.37 -12.37 -18.46
CA LEU A 251 21.49 -11.42 -18.59
C LEU A 251 21.08 -10.06 -19.18
N ARG A 252 19.79 -9.86 -19.48
CA ARG A 252 19.24 -8.61 -20.04
C ARG A 252 18.53 -7.72 -19.01
N ALA A 253 18.39 -8.21 -17.77
CA ALA A 253 17.69 -7.54 -16.67
C ALA A 253 18.27 -6.15 -16.35
#